data_AF-A0A094BUQ9-F1
#
_entry.id   AF-A0A094BUQ9-F1
#
_cell.length_a   1.000
_cell.length_b   1.000
_cell.length_c   1.000
_cell.angle_alpha   90.00
_cell.angle_beta   90.00
_cell.angle_gamma   90.00
#
_symmetry.space_group_name_H-M   'P 1'
#
loop_
_entity.id
_entity.type
_entity.pdbx_description
1 polymer ?
#
loop_
_entity_poly.entity_id
_entity_poly.type
_entity_poly.pdbx_seq_one_letter_code
_entity_poly.pdbx_strand_id
1 'polypeptide(L)'
;MFELESQGGGSAYRHRQFGILASVVAKFEDSTMDAAAGEFVDEALELLTPAGQRNAYSNIARKGDSLEVMLGNSGRVERLKEIKKTWDPENQFKGVANLL
;
A
#
# COMPACT_ATOMS: atom_id res chain seq x y z
N MET A 1 22.62 8.45 -18.21
CA MET A 1 21.26 8.80 -17.80
C MET A 1 20.40 7.61 -18.20
N PHE A 2 20.06 6.74 -17.25
CA PHE A 2 19.36 5.48 -17.54
C PHE A 2 17.91 5.77 -17.90
N GLU A 3 17.50 5.32 -19.08
CA GLU A 3 16.12 5.32 -19.57
C GLU A 3 15.23 4.51 -18.62
N LEU A 4 14.43 5.19 -17.80
CA LEU A 4 13.47 4.60 -16.86
C LEU A 4 12.02 4.79 -17.32
N GLU A 5 11.79 5.22 -18.56
CA GLU A 5 10.50 5.80 -19.00
C GLU A 5 9.62 4.96 -19.95
N SER A 6 9.81 3.64 -20.14
CA SER A 6 8.95 2.91 -21.11
C SER A 6 8.28 1.59 -20.66
N GLN A 7 8.38 1.14 -19.41
CA GLN A 7 7.76 -0.15 -18.98
C GLN A 7 6.57 -0.05 -18.02
N GLY A 8 5.82 1.05 -18.07
CA GLY A 8 4.63 1.26 -17.23
C GLY A 8 3.36 0.59 -17.77
N GLY A 9 3.30 -0.74 -17.94
CA GLY A 9 2.07 -1.37 -18.49
C GLY A 9 1.81 -2.86 -18.23
N GLY A 10 2.77 -3.64 -17.71
CA GLY A 10 2.65 -5.10 -17.70
C GLY A 10 2.11 -5.76 -16.42
N SER A 11 1.91 -5.02 -15.32
CA SER A 11 1.51 -5.62 -14.05
C SER A 11 0.69 -4.68 -13.15
N ALA A 12 0.11 -5.26 -12.10
CA ALA A 12 -0.57 -4.53 -11.04
C ALA A 12 0.40 -3.72 -10.15
N TYR A 13 1.72 -3.96 -10.23
CA TYR A 13 2.74 -3.24 -9.44
C TYR A 13 3.15 -1.93 -10.12
N ARG A 14 2.93 -0.81 -9.42
CA ARG A 14 3.17 0.56 -9.90
C ARG A 14 4.57 1.09 -9.61
N HIS A 15 5.11 0.78 -8.45
CA HIS A 15 6.17 1.53 -7.76
C HIS A 15 7.58 1.28 -8.34
N ARG A 16 7.71 1.40 -9.66
CA ARG A 16 8.93 1.07 -10.43
C ARG A 16 10.00 2.16 -10.38
N GLN A 17 9.61 3.37 -10.00
CA GLN A 17 10.49 4.54 -9.93
C GLN A 17 11.29 4.62 -8.63
N PHE A 18 10.98 3.82 -7.63
CA PHE A 18 11.64 3.88 -6.33
C PHE A 18 12.78 2.86 -6.25
N GLY A 19 13.96 3.32 -5.85
CA GLY A 19 15.11 2.45 -5.57
C GLY A 19 15.16 1.93 -4.14
N ILE A 20 14.28 2.40 -3.25
CA ILE A 20 14.29 2.11 -1.82
C ILE A 20 12.86 1.84 -1.34
N LEU A 21 12.73 0.81 -0.49
CA LEU A 21 11.55 0.53 0.30
C LEU A 21 11.93 0.66 1.78
N ALA A 22 11.25 1.54 2.52
CA ALA A 22 11.38 1.65 3.96
C ALA A 22 10.21 0.94 4.66
N SER A 23 10.50 0.23 5.74
CA SER A 23 9.50 -0.42 6.59
C SER A 23 9.76 -0.07 8.05
N VAL A 24 8.74 0.40 8.74
CA VAL A 24 8.77 0.74 10.17
C VAL A 24 7.99 -0.34 10.92
N VAL A 25 8.63 -0.93 11.93
CA VAL A 25 8.04 -1.99 12.75
C VAL A 25 8.35 -1.71 14.21
N ALA A 26 7.31 -1.57 15.04
CA ALA A 26 7.43 -1.59 16.49
C ALA A 26 7.18 -3.02 17.00
N LYS A 27 8.05 -3.49 17.89
CA LYS A 27 7.91 -4.78 18.59
C LYS A 27 7.88 -4.52 20.08
N PHE A 28 6.94 -5.15 20.77
CA PHE A 28 6.74 -5.02 22.19
C PHE A 28 6.22 -6.34 22.76
N GLU A 29 6.52 -6.61 24.03
CA GLU A 29 6.06 -7.82 24.74
C GLU A 29 4.83 -7.54 25.61
N ASP A 30 4.73 -6.31 26.13
CA ASP A 30 3.63 -5.86 26.97
C ASP A 30 2.47 -5.34 26.11
N SER A 31 1.32 -6.02 26.17
CA SER A 31 0.14 -5.67 25.38
C SER A 31 -0.45 -4.30 25.72
N THR A 32 -0.13 -3.72 26.88
CA THR A 32 -0.55 -2.36 27.23
C THR A 32 0.16 -1.30 26.39
N MET A 33 1.25 -1.65 25.71
CA MET A 33 2.01 -0.75 24.84
C MET A 33 1.45 -0.62 23.41
N ASP A 34 0.37 -1.34 23.06
CA ASP A 34 -0.17 -1.38 21.70
C ASP A 34 -0.45 0.02 21.12
N ALA A 35 -1.07 0.89 21.93
CA ALA A 35 -1.35 2.28 21.53
C ALA A 35 -0.06 3.09 21.29
N ALA A 36 0.90 3.03 22.22
CA ALA A 36 2.16 3.75 22.12
C ALA A 36 3.02 3.24 20.95
N ALA A 37 2.98 1.93 20.67
CA ALA A 37 3.64 1.35 19.51
C ALA A 37 3.00 1.82 18.20
N GLY A 38 1.68 1.96 18.15
CA GLY A 38 0.95 2.57 17.05
C GLY A 38 1.37 4.02 16.79
N GLU A 39 1.38 4.84 17.83
CA GLU A 39 1.83 6.25 17.78
C GLU A 39 3.26 6.38 17.28
N PHE A 40 4.19 5.58 17.80
CA PHE A 40 5.58 5.57 17.33
C PHE A 40 5.69 5.27 15.83
N VAL A 41 4.94 4.28 15.34
CA VAL A 41 4.95 3.94 13.91
C VAL A 41 4.37 5.08 13.08
N ASP A 42 3.30 5.72 13.54
CA ASP A 42 2.69 6.87 12.87
C ASP A 42 3.67 8.04 12.76
N GLU A 43 4.31 8.43 13.86
CA GLU A 43 5.31 9.51 13.88
C GLU A 43 6.53 9.20 12.99
N ALA A 44 7.05 7.98 13.08
CA ALA A 44 8.17 7.56 12.25
C ALA A 44 7.83 7.55 10.75
N LEU A 45 6.61 7.14 10.38
CA LEU A 45 6.15 7.20 8.99
C LEU A 45 5.99 8.64 8.52
N GLU A 46 5.45 9.54 9.34
CA GLU A 46 5.34 10.97 9.01
C GLU A 46 6.73 11.59 8.74
N LEU A 47 7.72 11.27 9.56
CA LEU A 47 9.10 11.72 9.35
C LEU A 47 9.73 11.17 8.06
N LEU A 48 9.43 9.92 7.71
CA LEU A 48 9.98 9.26 6.53
C LEU A 48 9.22 9.58 5.24
N THR A 49 8.00 10.09 5.32
CA THR A 49 7.16 10.41 4.16
C THR A 49 6.79 11.88 4.15
N PRO A 50 7.51 12.72 3.36
CA PRO A 50 7.14 14.12 3.19
C PRO A 50 5.68 14.27 2.78
N ALA A 51 5.00 15.27 3.36
CA ALA A 51 3.56 15.47 3.23
C ALA A 51 3.08 15.38 1.78
N GLY A 52 2.19 14.40 1.51
CA GLY A 52 1.50 14.23 0.23
C GLY A 52 2.07 13.16 -0.72
N GLN A 53 3.12 12.43 -0.36
CA GLN A 53 3.75 11.42 -1.24
C GLN A 53 3.76 9.99 -0.69
N ARG A 54 2.86 9.66 0.25
CA ARG A 54 2.82 8.32 0.81
C ARG A 54 2.42 7.29 -0.26
N ASN A 55 3.37 6.43 -0.61
CA ASN A 55 3.17 5.26 -1.46
C ASN A 55 3.45 4.03 -0.60
N ALA A 56 2.45 3.19 -0.39
CA ALA A 56 2.63 1.95 0.36
C ALA A 56 2.84 0.78 -0.60
N TYR A 57 3.70 -0.15 -0.20
CA TYR A 57 3.76 -1.44 -0.86
C TYR A 57 2.69 -2.37 -0.27
N SER A 58 1.85 -2.96 -1.12
CA SER A 58 0.66 -3.73 -0.69
C SER A 58 0.95 -4.82 0.34
N ASN A 59 2.14 -5.42 0.31
CA ASN A 59 2.49 -6.53 1.20
C ASN A 59 2.85 -6.07 2.62
N ILE A 60 3.09 -4.76 2.82
CA ILE A 60 3.42 -4.16 4.12
C ILE A 60 2.49 -2.98 4.44
N ALA A 61 1.43 -2.79 3.65
CA ALA A 61 0.47 -1.71 3.83
C ALA A 61 -0.30 -1.90 5.14
N ARG A 62 -0.69 -0.78 5.75
CA ARG A 62 -1.41 -0.79 7.02
C ARG A 62 -2.91 -0.87 6.78
N LYS A 63 -3.63 -1.43 7.76
CA LYS A 63 -5.10 -1.33 7.80
C LYS A 63 -5.49 0.15 7.80
N GLY A 64 -6.26 0.57 6.79
CA GLY A 64 -6.65 1.97 6.59
C GLY A 64 -5.94 2.66 5.43
N ASP A 65 -4.88 2.07 4.86
CA ASP A 65 -4.29 2.58 3.62
C ASP A 65 -5.29 2.46 2.47
N SER A 66 -5.40 3.52 1.67
CA SER A 66 -6.29 3.51 0.52
C SER A 66 -5.69 2.67 -0.62
N LEU A 67 -6.54 2.20 -1.52
CA LEU A 67 -6.10 1.48 -2.72
C LEU A 67 -5.21 2.36 -3.60
N GLU A 68 -5.41 3.68 -3.59
CA GLU A 68 -4.59 4.65 -4.30
C GLU A 68 -3.20 4.77 -3.69
N VAL A 69 -3.08 4.71 -2.36
CA VAL A 69 -1.78 4.69 -1.68
C VAL A 69 -1.00 3.42 -2.03
N MET A 70 -1.69 2.27 -2.14
CA MET A 70 -1.06 0.98 -2.42
C MET A 70 -0.78 0.72 -3.91
N LEU A 71 -1.74 1.05 -4.78
CA LEU A 71 -1.79 0.63 -6.19
C LEU A 71 -1.75 1.82 -7.17
N GLY A 72 -1.98 3.03 -6.66
CA GLY A 72 -1.86 4.27 -7.38
C GLY A 72 -3.08 4.72 -8.17
N ASN A 73 -2.85 5.23 -9.39
CA ASN A 73 -3.86 5.87 -10.24
C ASN A 73 -5.16 5.06 -10.30
N SER A 74 -6.28 5.78 -10.23
CA SER A 74 -7.66 5.27 -10.31
C SER A 74 -7.87 4.27 -11.44
N GLY A 75 -7.29 4.46 -12.63
CA GLY A 75 -7.48 3.54 -13.76
C GLY A 75 -7.00 2.10 -13.48
N ARG A 76 -5.91 1.94 -12.70
CA ARG A 76 -5.42 0.59 -12.32
C ARG A 76 -6.30 -0.02 -11.24
N VAL A 77 -6.69 0.78 -10.26
CA VAL A 77 -7.61 0.36 -9.21
C VAL A 77 -8.93 -0.09 -9.84
N GLU A 78 -9.54 0.71 -10.71
CA GLU A 78 -10.77 0.34 -11.42
C GLU A 78 -10.62 -0.95 -12.23
N ARG A 79 -9.49 -1.14 -12.93
CA ARG A 79 -9.24 -2.41 -13.64
C ARG A 79 -9.21 -3.61 -12.69
N LEU A 80 -8.61 -3.46 -11.51
CA LEU A 80 -8.60 -4.53 -10.50
C LEU A 80 -9.98 -4.77 -9.89
N LYS A 81 -10.79 -3.71 -9.71
CA LYS A 81 -12.19 -3.83 -9.29
C LYS A 81 -13.02 -4.58 -10.34
N GLU A 82 -12.84 -4.30 -11.62
CA GLU A 82 -13.49 -5.06 -12.71
C GLU A 82 -13.13 -6.54 -12.65
N ILE A 83 -11.84 -6.87 -12.54
CA ILE A 83 -11.36 -8.25 -12.43
C ILE A 83 -12.01 -8.92 -11.20
N LYS A 84 -12.03 -8.23 -10.06
CA LYS A 84 -12.66 -8.74 -8.83
C LYS A 84 -14.15 -9.04 -9.03
N LYS A 85 -14.90 -8.14 -9.69
CA LYS A 85 -16.33 -8.36 -10.02
C LYS A 85 -16.54 -9.56 -10.96
N THR A 86 -15.65 -9.75 -11.93
CA THR A 86 -15.76 -10.86 -12.89
C THR A 86 -15.47 -12.21 -12.25
N TRP A 87 -14.44 -12.28 -11.40
CA TRP A 87 -13.90 -13.56 -10.92
C TRP A 87 -14.32 -13.91 -9.48
N ASP A 88 -14.77 -12.95 -8.69
CA ASP A 88 -15.32 -13.17 -7.35
C ASP A 88 -16.53 -12.25 -7.09
N PRO A 89 -17.64 -12.43 -7.85
CA PRO A 89 -18.82 -11.58 -7.76
C PRO A 89 -19.50 -11.64 -6.39
N GLU A 90 -19.43 -12.79 -5.71
CA GLU A 90 -19.98 -12.99 -4.36
C GLU A 90 -19.03 -12.47 -3.25
N ASN A 91 -17.87 -11.92 -3.65
CA ASN A 91 -16.82 -11.41 -2.76
C ASN A 91 -16.43 -12.41 -1.66
N GLN A 92 -16.23 -13.67 -2.01
CA GLN A 92 -15.84 -14.72 -1.06
C GLN A 92 -14.44 -14.48 -0.49
N PHE A 93 -13.53 -13.91 -1.28
CA PHE A 93 -12.17 -13.61 -0.86
C PHE A 93 -12.04 -12.17 -0.35
N LYS A 94 -12.27 -11.96 0.94
CA LYS A 94 -12.17 -10.64 1.60
C LYS A 94 -10.83 -10.48 2.33
N GLY A 95 -10.28 -9.27 2.33
CA GLY A 95 -9.00 -8.98 2.99
C GLY A 95 -8.78 -7.48 3.24
N VAL A 96 -7.59 -7.13 3.75
CA VAL A 96 -7.22 -5.77 4.20
C VAL A 96 -7.31 -4.72 3.08
N ALA A 97 -7.15 -5.13 1.82
CA ALA A 97 -7.29 -4.28 0.64
C ALA A 97 -8.44 -4.78 -0.26
N ASN A 98 -9.65 -4.90 0.31
CA ASN A 98 -10.81 -5.34 -0.45
C ASN A 98 -11.10 -4.34 -1.60
N LEU A 99 -11.33 -4.89 -2.80
CA LEU A 99 -11.58 -4.15 -4.04
C LEU A 99 -13.08 -3.95 -4.32
N LEU A 100 -13.97 -4.47 -3.45
CA LEU A 100 -15.44 -4.35 -3.53
C LEU A 100 -16.03 -3.65 -2.32
#